data_AF-A0A177ARN4-F1
#
_entry.id   AF-A0A177ARN4-F1
#
_cell.length_a   1.000
_cell.length_b   1.000
_cell.length_c   1.000
_cell.angle_alpha   90.00
_cell.angle_beta   90.00
_cell.angle_gamma   90.00
#
_symmetry.space_group_name_H-M   'P 1'
#
loop_
_entity.id
_entity.type
_entity.pdbx_description
1 polymer ?
#
loop_
_entity_poly.entity_id
_entity_poly.type
_entity_poly.pdbx_seq_one_letter_code
_entity_poly.pdbx_strand_id
1 'polypeptide(L)'
;MAYGQGFIKSIFKAFIVIINVIVGLIGCGLVTLGFLIKFGFKTVLAKWIEKNLDDFTNSSTIEQNLNPISITFIVLVLVFILLMESAVFVVFVVNNTKINTKIKQSISNIVNNNYDTDPKMKKFLDELMKKDNCCGISGPDDFKVVPEICCKSGDVSHDCPKKPV
;
A
#
# COMPACT_ATOMS: atom_id res chain seq x y z
N MET A 1 28.60 -10.51 -19.07
CA MET A 1 28.09 -9.12 -19.18
C MET A 1 27.22 -8.83 -17.95
N ALA A 2 27.80 -8.34 -16.85
CA ALA A 2 27.11 -8.22 -15.54
C ALA A 2 27.08 -6.79 -14.97
N TYR A 3 27.48 -5.79 -15.75
CA TYR A 3 27.54 -4.39 -15.31
C TYR A 3 26.20 -3.64 -15.48
N GLY A 4 25.29 -4.14 -16.32
CA GLY A 4 24.02 -3.46 -16.67
C GLY A 4 22.89 -3.59 -15.63
N GLN A 5 22.81 -4.71 -14.90
CA GLN A 5 21.69 -4.93 -13.96
C GLN A 5 21.79 -4.09 -12.67
N GLY A 6 23.00 -3.72 -12.23
CA GLY A 6 23.20 -2.88 -11.05
C GLY A 6 22.79 -1.43 -11.30
N PHE A 7 23.10 -0.91 -12.49
CA PHE A 7 22.84 0.47 -12.87
C PHE A 7 21.34 0.76 -13.03
N ILE A 8 20.59 -0.14 -13.68
CA ILE A 8 19.13 -0.03 -13.85
C ILE A 8 18.42 -0.05 -12.49
N LYS A 9 18.85 -0.91 -11.56
CA LYS A 9 18.28 -0.95 -10.20
C LYS A 9 18.53 0.34 -9.43
N SER A 10 19.68 0.99 -9.61
CA SER A 10 19.96 2.29 -8.99
C SER A 10 19.11 3.41 -9.58
N ILE A 11 18.94 3.44 -10.91
CA ILE A 11 18.07 4.43 -11.57
C ILE A 11 16.62 4.26 -11.11
N PHE A 12 16.12 3.02 -11.03
CA PHE A 12 14.76 2.75 -10.61
C PHE A 12 14.52 3.20 -9.15
N LYS A 13 15.50 2.98 -8.27
CA LYS A 13 15.45 3.50 -6.89
C LYS A 13 15.41 5.01 -6.85
N ALA A 14 16.25 5.69 -7.63
CA ALA A 14 16.28 7.15 -7.69
C ALA A 14 14.96 7.73 -8.23
N PHE A 15 14.41 7.12 -9.28
CA PHE A 15 13.15 7.53 -9.88
C PHE A 15 11.97 7.41 -8.90
N ILE A 16 11.92 6.33 -8.12
CA ILE A 16 10.86 6.15 -7.11
C ILE A 16 11.01 7.16 -5.97
N VAL A 17 12.24 7.45 -5.52
CA VAL A 17 12.47 8.50 -4.51
C VAL A 17 11.96 9.84 -5.04
N ILE A 18 12.24 10.18 -6.30
CA ILE A 18 11.76 11.41 -6.93
C ILE A 18 10.23 11.45 -6.99
N ILE A 19 9.57 10.36 -7.39
CA ILE A 19 8.10 10.27 -7.39
C ILE A 19 7.54 10.49 -5.98
N ASN A 20 8.10 9.84 -4.96
CA ASN A 20 7.64 9.98 -3.59
C ASN A 20 7.83 11.41 -3.06
N VAL A 21 8.91 12.10 -3.45
CA VAL A 21 9.11 13.52 -3.15
C VAL A 21 8.04 14.38 -3.82
N ILE A 22 7.73 14.13 -5.10
CA ILE A 22 6.68 14.85 -5.84
C ILE A 22 5.31 14.63 -5.19
N VAL A 23 4.96 13.38 -4.86
CA VAL A 23 3.70 13.05 -4.16
C VAL A 23 3.64 13.73 -2.79
N GLY A 24 4.75 13.75 -2.04
CA GLY A 24 4.86 14.47 -0.77
C GLY A 24 4.62 15.97 -0.92
N LEU A 25 5.21 16.60 -1.94
CA LEU A 25 5.01 18.02 -2.22
C LEU A 25 3.56 18.34 -2.64
N ILE A 26 2.94 17.48 -3.46
CA ILE A 26 1.52 17.60 -3.82
C ILE A 26 0.65 17.47 -2.56
N GLY A 27 0.95 16.52 -1.68
CA GLY A 27 0.27 16.35 -0.40
C GLY A 27 0.36 17.60 0.47
N CYS A 28 1.54 18.18 0.63
CA CYS A 28 1.72 19.46 1.33
C CYS A 28 0.93 20.60 0.67
N GLY A 29 0.89 20.66 -0.66
CA GLY A 29 0.10 21.63 -1.43
C GLY A 29 -1.40 21.51 -1.18
N LEU A 30 -1.93 20.29 -1.16
CA LEU A 30 -3.35 20.04 -0.89
C LEU A 30 -3.72 20.38 0.56
N VAL A 31 -2.84 20.11 1.52
CA VAL A 31 -3.05 20.46 2.93
C VAL A 31 -3.05 21.98 3.12
N THR A 32 -2.08 22.68 2.52
CA THR A 32 -2.03 24.15 2.57
C THR A 32 -3.23 24.78 1.87
N LEU A 33 -3.65 24.26 0.72
CA LEU A 33 -4.86 24.68 0.02
C LEU A 33 -6.12 24.45 0.86
N GLY A 34 -6.26 23.29 1.50
CA GLY A 34 -7.37 23.00 2.41
C GLY A 34 -7.40 23.92 3.62
N PHE A 35 -6.22 24.25 4.18
CA PHE A 35 -6.08 25.23 5.25
C PHE A 35 -6.46 26.65 4.80
N LEU A 36 -6.01 27.06 3.61
CA LEU A 36 -6.34 28.35 3.01
C LEU A 36 -7.83 28.48 2.67
N ILE A 37 -8.46 27.42 2.16
CA ILE A 37 -9.92 27.41 1.95
C ILE A 37 -10.62 27.55 3.30
N LYS A 38 -10.19 26.81 4.33
CA LYS A 38 -10.81 26.85 5.67
C LYS A 38 -10.69 28.21 6.36
N PHE A 39 -9.52 28.86 6.31
CA PHE A 39 -9.27 30.15 6.98
C PHE A 39 -9.57 31.37 6.10
N GLY A 40 -9.30 31.28 4.79
CA GLY A 40 -9.60 32.32 3.81
C GLY A 40 -11.09 32.45 3.54
N PHE A 41 -11.83 31.34 3.47
CA PHE A 41 -13.28 31.42 3.32
C PHE A 41 -13.94 31.99 4.57
N LYS A 42 -13.46 31.69 5.79
CA LYS A 42 -14.00 32.32 7.01
C LYS A 42 -13.88 33.85 7.01
N THR A 43 -12.76 34.38 6.55
CA THR A 43 -12.52 35.84 6.54
C THR A 43 -13.25 36.56 5.40
N VAL A 44 -13.35 35.93 4.23
CA VAL A 44 -14.12 36.46 3.08
C VAL A 44 -15.62 36.33 3.34
N LEU A 45 -16.07 35.21 3.88
CA LEU A 45 -17.47 34.96 4.23
C LEU A 45 -17.90 35.87 5.38
N ALA A 46 -17.08 36.09 6.42
CA ALA A 46 -17.41 37.05 7.48
C ALA A 46 -17.61 38.47 6.93
N LYS A 47 -16.72 38.94 6.04
CA LYS A 47 -16.85 40.25 5.39
C LYS A 47 -18.03 40.35 4.42
N TRP A 48 -18.38 39.25 3.74
CA TRP A 48 -19.51 39.21 2.82
C TRP A 48 -20.84 39.13 3.58
N ILE A 49 -20.89 38.35 4.67
CA ILE A 49 -22.03 38.19 5.55
C ILE A 49 -22.34 39.51 6.26
N GLU A 50 -21.35 40.19 6.87
CA GLU A 50 -21.54 41.48 7.55
C GLU A 50 -22.12 42.56 6.62
N LYS A 51 -21.83 42.48 5.32
CA LYS A 51 -22.36 43.41 4.31
C LYS A 51 -23.82 43.12 3.90
N ASN A 52 -24.32 41.91 4.16
CA ASN A 52 -25.66 41.45 3.79
C ASN A 52 -26.53 41.07 5.01
N LEU A 53 -26.06 41.32 6.25
CA LEU A 53 -26.69 40.85 7.48
C LEU A 53 -27.77 41.79 8.09
N ASP A 54 -28.50 42.53 7.26
CA ASP A 54 -29.75 43.16 7.71
C ASP A 54 -30.99 42.27 7.47
N ASP A 55 -30.84 41.21 6.65
CA ASP A 55 -31.99 40.42 6.14
C ASP A 55 -31.95 38.93 6.53
N PHE A 56 -30.90 38.47 7.23
CA PHE A 56 -30.66 37.02 7.48
C PHE A 56 -30.90 36.55 8.91
N THR A 57 -31.55 37.34 9.76
CA THR A 57 -31.89 36.98 11.15
C THR A 57 -32.92 35.85 11.27
N ASN A 58 -33.48 35.37 10.16
CA ASN A 58 -34.52 34.33 10.14
C ASN A 58 -34.12 32.97 9.51
N SER A 59 -32.85 32.74 9.17
CA SER A 59 -32.43 31.46 8.54
C SER A 59 -31.36 30.73 9.36
N SER A 60 -31.69 30.41 10.60
CA SER A 60 -30.94 29.47 11.44
C SER A 60 -31.21 28.01 11.03
N THR A 61 -30.87 27.60 9.80
CA THR A 61 -31.00 26.17 9.41
C THR A 61 -30.04 25.66 8.32
N ILE A 62 -28.83 26.20 8.21
CA ILE A 62 -27.76 25.50 7.47
C ILE A 62 -26.42 25.65 8.23
N GLU A 63 -26.36 25.20 9.47
CA GLU A 63 -25.08 24.75 10.01
C GLU A 63 -24.71 23.45 9.28
N GLN A 64 -23.75 23.54 8.37
CA GLN A 64 -23.14 22.39 7.74
C GLN A 64 -22.52 21.49 8.82
N ASN A 65 -23.13 20.32 9.06
CA ASN A 65 -22.70 19.29 10.00
C ASN A 65 -21.38 18.58 9.60
N LEU A 66 -20.39 19.30 9.07
CA LEU A 66 -19.01 18.85 9.06
C LEU A 66 -18.26 19.62 10.14
N ASN A 67 -18.16 19.02 11.33
CA ASN A 67 -17.39 19.60 12.42
C ASN A 67 -15.95 19.85 11.91
N PRO A 68 -15.44 21.09 11.92
CA PRO A 68 -14.10 21.43 11.42
C PRO A 68 -12.98 20.65 12.14
N ILE A 69 -13.26 20.09 13.32
CA ILE A 69 -12.38 19.18 14.04
C ILE A 69 -12.28 17.83 13.31
N SER A 70 -13.39 17.28 12.82
CA SER A 70 -13.45 16.00 12.10
C SER A 70 -12.63 16.02 10.81
N ILE A 71 -12.76 17.07 10.01
CA ILE A 71 -11.97 17.22 8.76
C ILE A 71 -10.47 17.29 9.07
N THR A 72 -10.08 18.03 10.11
CA THR A 72 -8.67 18.19 10.48
C THR A 72 -8.07 16.87 10.96
N PHE A 73 -8.85 16.11 11.72
CA PHE A 73 -8.46 14.78 12.16
C PHE A 73 -8.28 13.81 10.99
N ILE A 74 -9.22 13.80 10.04
CA ILE A 74 -9.13 12.95 8.84
C ILE A 74 -7.88 13.29 8.02
N VAL A 75 -7.61 14.58 7.79
CA VAL A 75 -6.42 15.03 7.05
C VAL A 75 -5.13 14.63 7.76
N LEU A 76 -5.07 14.77 9.10
CA LEU A 76 -3.90 14.34 9.88
C LEU A 76 -3.67 12.84 9.81
N VAL A 77 -4.74 12.03 9.91
CA VAL A 77 -4.66 10.57 9.79
C VAL A 77 -4.17 10.17 8.40
N LEU A 78 -4.67 10.80 7.34
CA LEU A 78 -4.22 10.52 5.97
C LEU A 78 -2.74 10.86 5.76
N VAL A 79 -2.29 12.01 6.26
CA VAL A 79 -0.86 12.38 6.19
C VAL A 79 -0.01 11.37 6.98
N PHE A 80 -0.47 10.94 8.15
CA PHE A 80 0.24 9.95 8.96
C PHE A 80 0.36 8.60 8.25
N ILE A 81 -0.71 8.12 7.62
CA ILE A 81 -0.69 6.88 6.82
C ILE A 81 0.32 7.01 5.68
N LEU A 82 0.32 8.12 4.94
CA LEU A 82 1.27 8.35 3.84
C LEU A 82 2.73 8.34 4.31
N LEU A 83 3.02 8.97 5.46
CA LEU A 83 4.36 8.96 6.04
C LEU A 83 4.77 7.54 6.44
N MET A 84 3.88 6.78 7.08
CA MET A 84 4.14 5.40 7.48
C MET A 84 4.35 4.47 6.27
N GLU A 85 3.52 4.56 5.24
CA GLU A 85 3.67 3.77 4.02
C GLU A 85 5.01 4.06 3.33
N SER A 86 5.39 5.34 3.24
CA SER A 86 6.68 5.73 2.66
C SER A 86 7.87 5.17 3.45
N ALA A 87 7.79 5.15 4.78
CA ALA A 87 8.83 4.60 5.65
C ALA A 87 8.96 3.07 5.47
N VAL A 88 7.84 2.34 5.47
CA VAL A 88 7.83 0.89 5.21
C VAL A 88 8.40 0.58 3.83
N PHE A 89 8.07 1.39 2.83
CA PHE A 89 8.58 1.23 1.47
C PHE A 89 10.10 1.42 1.38
N VAL A 90 10.65 2.47 2.02
CA VAL A 90 12.10 2.69 2.06
C VAL A 90 12.82 1.52 2.72
N VAL A 91 12.30 1.03 3.85
CA VAL A 91 12.84 -0.15 4.53
C VAL A 91 12.79 -1.38 3.63
N PHE A 92 11.69 -1.57 2.89
CA PHE A 92 11.54 -2.67 1.94
C PHE A 92 12.61 -2.63 0.83
N VAL A 93 12.84 -1.46 0.24
CA VAL A 93 13.81 -1.28 -0.85
C VAL A 93 15.26 -1.44 -0.39
N VAL A 94 15.58 -0.96 0.82
CA VAL A 94 16.94 -1.07 1.39
C VAL A 94 17.23 -2.50 1.86
N ASN A 95 16.28 -3.15 2.53
CA ASN A 95 16.46 -4.47 3.14
C ASN A 95 15.80 -5.61 2.35
N ASN A 96 15.59 -5.43 1.04
CA ASN A 96 14.85 -6.37 0.19
C ASN A 96 15.36 -7.82 0.35
N THR A 97 16.69 -8.03 0.43
CA THR A 97 17.27 -9.37 0.60
C THR A 97 16.89 -10.04 1.92
N LYS A 98 16.96 -9.30 3.04
CA LYS A 98 16.61 -9.80 4.38
C LYS A 98 15.11 -10.05 4.49
N ILE A 99 14.29 -9.15 3.93
CA ILE A 99 12.83 -9.27 3.95
C ILE A 99 12.39 -10.46 3.10
N ASN A 100 12.94 -10.63 1.89
CA ASN A 100 12.63 -11.76 1.03
C ASN A 100 12.99 -13.10 1.71
N THR A 101 14.12 -13.15 2.42
CA THR A 101 14.51 -14.35 3.18
C THR A 101 13.53 -14.66 4.31
N LYS A 102 13.12 -13.65 5.09
CA LYS A 102 12.13 -13.82 6.16
C LYS A 102 10.76 -14.24 5.62
N ILE A 103 10.31 -13.63 4.52
CA ILE A 103 9.06 -14.00 3.86
C ILE A 103 9.12 -15.47 3.42
N LYS A 104 10.21 -15.89 2.75
CA LYS A 104 10.40 -17.29 2.35
C LYS A 104 10.35 -18.24 3.56
N GLN A 105 11.01 -17.90 4.66
CA GLN A 105 10.98 -18.71 5.88
C GLN A 105 9.57 -18.80 6.48
N SER A 106 8.83 -17.69 6.53
CA SER A 106 7.46 -17.68 7.04
C SER A 106 6.51 -18.52 6.18
N ILE A 107 6.57 -18.37 4.86
CA ILE A 107 5.73 -19.15 3.94
C ILE A 107 6.14 -20.63 4.00
N SER A 108 7.45 -20.95 4.09
CA SER A 108 7.92 -22.33 4.18
C SER A 108 7.43 -23.02 5.45
N ASN A 109 7.38 -22.28 6.57
CA ASN A 109 6.81 -22.77 7.81
C ASN A 109 5.29 -23.04 7.67
N ILE A 110 4.58 -22.17 6.96
CA ILE A 110 3.14 -22.34 6.70
C ILE A 110 2.88 -23.56 5.82
N VAL A 111 3.65 -23.72 4.73
CA VAL A 111 3.53 -24.86 3.81
C VAL A 111 3.79 -26.18 4.54
N ASN A 112 4.85 -26.25 5.35
CA ASN A 112 5.24 -27.48 6.05
C ASN A 112 4.30 -27.89 7.19
N ASN A 113 3.68 -26.92 7.88
CA ASN A 113 2.98 -27.17 9.15
C ASN A 113 1.49 -26.85 9.14
N ASN A 114 1.02 -26.00 8.23
CA ASN A 114 -0.34 -25.48 8.23
C ASN A 114 -1.12 -25.74 6.93
N TYR A 115 -0.46 -26.24 5.89
CA TYR A 115 -1.12 -26.50 4.60
C TYR A 115 -2.24 -27.54 4.74
N ASP A 116 -1.99 -28.66 5.42
CA ASP A 116 -3.01 -29.71 5.62
C ASP A 116 -3.95 -29.41 6.79
N THR A 117 -3.52 -28.57 7.72
CA THR A 117 -4.19 -28.31 9.00
C THR A 117 -5.20 -27.17 8.92
N ASP A 118 -4.95 -26.17 8.08
CA ASP A 118 -5.84 -25.02 7.91
C ASP A 118 -6.46 -25.01 6.50
N PRO A 119 -7.78 -25.30 6.37
CA PRO A 119 -8.45 -25.33 5.08
C PRO A 119 -8.50 -23.95 4.40
N LYS A 120 -8.43 -22.84 5.15
CA LYS A 120 -8.37 -21.49 4.56
C LYS A 120 -7.01 -21.27 3.92
N MET A 121 -5.95 -21.67 4.62
CA MET A 121 -4.58 -21.54 4.11
C MET A 121 -4.36 -22.44 2.90
N LYS A 122 -4.89 -23.67 2.94
CA LYS A 122 -4.91 -24.59 1.80
C LYS A 122 -5.53 -23.94 0.57
N LYS A 123 -6.76 -23.42 0.70
CA LYS A 123 -7.47 -22.78 -0.42
C LYS A 123 -6.71 -21.58 -0.98
N PHE A 124 -6.14 -20.74 -0.11
CA PHE A 124 -5.35 -19.59 -0.53
C PHE A 124 -4.10 -20.00 -1.31
N LEU A 125 -3.35 -20.99 -0.82
CA LEU A 125 -2.15 -21.50 -1.49
C LEU A 125 -2.50 -22.21 -2.80
N ASP A 126 -3.60 -22.96 -2.85
CA ASP A 126 -4.09 -23.61 -4.07
C ASP A 126 -4.45 -22.57 -5.15
N GLU A 127 -5.13 -21.47 -4.78
CA GLU A 127 -5.43 -20.39 -5.71
C GLU A 127 -4.17 -19.70 -6.25
N LEU A 128 -3.15 -19.50 -5.39
CA LEU A 128 -1.86 -18.95 -5.80
C LEU A 128 -1.10 -19.89 -6.75
N MET A 129 -0.94 -21.16 -6.37
CA MET A 129 -0.26 -22.17 -7.17
C MET A 129 -0.92 -22.35 -8.54
N LYS A 130 -2.27 -22.33 -8.57
CA LYS A 130 -3.05 -22.37 -9.81
C LYS A 130 -2.87 -21.13 -10.68
N LYS A 131 -2.88 -19.94 -10.07
CA LYS A 131 -2.78 -18.68 -10.81
C LYS A 131 -1.41 -18.51 -11.45
N ASP A 132 -0.36 -18.83 -10.73
CA ASP A 132 1.02 -18.64 -11.18
C ASP A 132 1.61 -19.91 -11.82
N ASN A 133 0.79 -20.96 -11.96
CA ASN A 133 1.17 -22.29 -12.42
C ASN A 133 2.48 -22.74 -11.78
N CYS A 134 2.64 -22.61 -10.46
CA CYS A 134 3.88 -22.91 -9.74
C CYS A 134 3.59 -23.93 -8.61
N CYS A 135 4.62 -24.61 -8.09
CA CYS A 135 4.44 -25.54 -6.98
C CYS A 135 5.50 -25.34 -5.90
N GLY A 136 5.05 -24.95 -4.70
CA GLY A 136 5.92 -24.72 -3.55
C GLY A 136 6.83 -23.52 -3.70
N ILE A 137 7.56 -23.15 -2.65
CA ILE A 137 8.43 -21.96 -2.64
C ILE A 137 9.74 -22.21 -3.37
N SER A 138 10.23 -23.44 -3.27
CA SER A 138 11.46 -23.95 -3.87
C SER A 138 11.20 -25.19 -4.73
N GLY A 139 9.92 -25.53 -4.98
CA GLY A 139 9.51 -26.71 -5.70
C GLY A 139 8.50 -27.59 -4.93
N PRO A 140 8.03 -28.68 -5.56
CA PRO A 140 7.05 -29.60 -4.97
C PRO A 140 7.54 -30.30 -3.69
N ASP A 141 8.85 -30.38 -3.49
CA ASP A 141 9.48 -31.00 -2.32
C ASP A 141 9.26 -30.22 -1.02
N ASP A 142 8.75 -28.98 -1.10
CA ASP A 142 8.39 -28.20 0.09
C ASP A 142 7.17 -28.77 0.84
N PHE A 143 6.41 -29.67 0.22
CA PHE A 143 5.25 -30.31 0.82
C PHE A 143 5.58 -31.71 1.30
N LYS A 144 5.07 -32.09 2.48
CA LYS A 144 5.15 -33.48 2.98
C LYS A 144 4.41 -34.46 2.06
N VAL A 145 3.27 -34.01 1.54
CA VAL A 145 2.48 -34.70 0.53
C VAL A 145 2.18 -33.69 -0.56
N VAL A 146 2.70 -33.94 -1.76
CA VAL A 146 2.55 -33.01 -2.89
C VAL A 146 1.07 -32.85 -3.23
N PRO A 147 0.53 -31.62 -3.22
CA PRO A 147 -0.87 -31.37 -3.56
C PRO A 147 -1.19 -31.75 -4.99
N GLU A 148 -2.39 -32.27 -5.24
CA GLU A 148 -2.85 -32.67 -6.58
C GLU A 148 -2.82 -31.49 -7.58
N ILE A 149 -2.96 -30.25 -7.08
CA ILE A 149 -2.93 -29.04 -7.91
C ILE A 149 -1.56 -28.79 -8.54
N CYS A 150 -0.48 -29.27 -7.91
CA CYS A 150 0.87 -29.23 -8.46
C CYS A 150 1.07 -30.24 -9.60
N CYS A 151 0.38 -31.39 -9.55
CA CYS A 151 0.53 -32.46 -10.53
C CYS A 151 -0.42 -32.33 -11.73
N LYS A 152 -1.51 -31.55 -11.59
CA LYS A 152 -2.51 -31.30 -12.65
C LYS A 152 -2.02 -30.34 -13.73
N SER A 153 -1.03 -29.52 -13.42
CA SER A 153 -0.41 -28.60 -14.36
C SER A 153 0.83 -29.30 -14.89
N GLY A 154 0.82 -29.79 -16.13
CA GLY A 154 1.94 -30.57 -16.69
C GLY A 154 3.30 -29.92 -16.41
N ASP A 155 4.21 -30.67 -15.79
CA ASP A 155 5.60 -30.31 -15.46
C ASP A 155 5.82 -28.98 -14.73
N VAL A 156 5.12 -28.74 -13.61
CA VAL A 156 5.46 -27.61 -12.74
C VAL A 156 6.74 -27.88 -11.94
N SER A 157 7.88 -27.55 -12.52
CA SER A 157 9.20 -27.61 -11.87
C SER A 157 9.67 -26.27 -11.30
N HIS A 158 8.84 -25.21 -11.35
CA HIS A 158 9.27 -23.88 -10.93
C HIS A 158 8.66 -23.37 -9.61
N ASP A 159 9.54 -22.69 -8.86
CA ASP A 159 9.33 -22.00 -7.60
C ASP A 159 8.21 -20.92 -7.61
N CYS A 160 7.43 -20.85 -6.53
CA CYS A 160 6.55 -19.73 -6.17
C CYS A 160 7.24 -18.79 -5.15
N PRO A 161 7.56 -17.52 -5.45
CA PRO A 161 7.26 -16.77 -6.66
C PRO A 161 8.29 -17.00 -7.77
N LYS A 162 7.81 -16.94 -9.02
CA LYS A 162 8.63 -17.09 -10.22
C LYS A 162 9.80 -16.10 -10.18
N LYS A 163 11.04 -16.59 -10.30
CA LYS A 163 12.21 -15.71 -10.42
C LYS A 163 12.01 -14.79 -11.63
N PRO A 164 12.18 -13.46 -11.49
CA PRO A 164 12.22 -12.59 -12.65
C PRO A 164 13.42 -12.99 -13.50
N VAL A 165 13.15 -13.30 -14.78
CA VAL A 165 14.14 -13.62 -15.82
C VAL A 165 14.88 -12.36 -16.21
#